data_AF-A0A2V7P4G4-F1
#
_entry.id   AF-A0A2V7P4G4-F1
#
_cell.length_a   1.000
_cell.length_b   1.000
_cell.length_c   1.000
_cell.angle_alpha   90.00
_cell.angle_beta   90.00
_cell.angle_gamma   90.00
#
_symmetry.space_group_name_H-M   'P 1'
#
loop_
_entity.id
_entity.type
_entity.pdbx_description
1 polymer ?
#
loop_
_entity_poly.entity_id
_entity_poly.type
_entity_poly.pdbx_seq_one_letter_code
_entity_poly.pdbx_strand_id
1 'polypeptide(L)' 'MMRPVYFAPDPLDAHLVERLLAGEGIRAVVRGDYLFGVRGGIPITGATGPSVWVLHDADYVRARRVVEQYALERSP' A
#
# COMPACT_ATOMS: atom_id res chain seq x y z
N MET A 1 -15.12 -4.09 -6.06
CA MET A 1 -14.95 -3.37 -4.79
C MET A 1 -13.46 -3.14 -4.56
N MET A 2 -13.10 -2.15 -3.76
CA MET A 2 -11.69 -1.90 -3.42
C MET A 2 -11.17 -2.92 -2.42
N ARG A 3 -9.88 -3.28 -2.50
CA ARG A 3 -9.25 -4.24 -1.57
C ARG A 3 -7.82 -3.84 -1.19
N PRO A 4 -7.42 -3.99 0.09
CA PRO A 4 -6.06 -3.73 0.51
C PRO A 4 -5.12 -4.81 -0.03
N VAL A 5 -3.94 -4.41 -0.50
CA VAL A 5 -2.92 -5.35 -1.00
C VAL A 5 -1.58 -5.22 -0.27
N TYR A 6 -1.32 -4.07 0.36
CA TYR A 6 -0.09 -3.79 1.10
C TYR A 6 -0.35 -2.82 2.26
N PHE A 7 0.23 -3.12 3.42
CA PHE A 7 0.28 -2.21 4.57
C PHE A 7 1.73 -1.76 4.73
N ALA A 8 1.99 -0.49 4.49
CA ALA A 8 3.34 0.04 4.41
C ALA A 8 3.84 0.49 5.79
N PRO A 9 5.16 0.40 6.04
CA PRO A 9 5.75 0.93 7.27
C PRO A 9 5.73 2.46 7.32
N ASP A 10 5.73 3.11 6.16
CA ASP A 10 5.77 4.56 6.01
C ASP A 10 5.10 5.04 4.71
N PRO A 11 4.82 6.35 4.58
CA PRO A 11 4.24 6.96 3.38
C PRO A 11 4.98 6.69 2.08
N LEU A 12 6.31 6.69 2.15
CA LEU A 12 7.17 6.56 0.98
C LEU A 12 7.04 5.17 0.38
N ASP A 13 7.07 4.14 1.23
CA ASP A 13 6.86 2.75 0.80
C ASP A 13 5.47 2.55 0.20
N ALA A 14 4.42 3.15 0.78
CA ALA A 14 3.07 3.06 0.22
C ALA A 14 2.97 3.67 -1.18
N HIS A 15 3.50 4.88 -1.36
CA HIS A 15 3.50 5.54 -2.66
C HIS A 15 4.41 4.85 -3.68
N LEU A 16 5.53 4.27 -3.24
CA LEU A 16 6.39 3.48 -4.14
C LEU A 16 5.64 2.25 -4.68
N VAL A 17 4.93 1.51 -3.83
CA VAL A 17 4.12 0.36 -4.24
C VAL A 17 2.95 0.79 -5.12
N GLU A 18 2.27 1.91 -4.83
CA GLU A 18 1.22 2.46 -5.70
C GLU A 18 1.76 2.74 -7.12
N ARG A 19 2.95 3.34 -7.22
CA ARG A 19 3.58 3.67 -8.50
C ARG A 19 4.05 2.42 -9.25
N LEU A 20 4.55 1.41 -8.54
CA LEU A 20 4.90 0.11 -9.10
C LEU A 20 3.68 -0.57 -9.72
N LEU A 21 2.57 -0.63 -8.98
CA LEU A 21 1.30 -1.18 -9.48
C LEU A 21 0.78 -0.39 -10.69
N ALA A 22 0.89 0.94 -10.67
CA ALA A 22 0.51 1.77 -11.81
C ALA A 22 1.33 1.47 -13.08
N GLY A 23 2.63 1.19 -12.94
CA GLY A 23 3.48 0.75 -14.05
C GLY A 23 3.04 -0.57 -14.69
N GLU A 24 2.43 -1.45 -13.89
CA GLU A 24 1.83 -2.72 -14.32
C GLU A 24 0.37 -2.57 -14.83
N GLY A 25 -0.11 -1.34 -14.99
CA GLY A 25 -1.47 -1.04 -15.41
C GLY A 25 -2.54 -1.36 -14.35
N ILE A 26 -2.15 -1.51 -13.08
CA ILE A 26 -3.05 -1.79 -11.96
C ILE A 26 -3.39 -0.46 -11.28
N ARG A 27 -4.68 -0.12 -11.26
CA ARG A 27 -5.14 1.09 -10.55
C ARG A 27 -5.24 0.83 -9.06
N ALA A 28 -4.42 1.53 -8.28
CA ALA A 28 -4.42 1.52 -6.83
C ALA A 28 -4.45 2.94 -6.24
N VAL A 29 -4.78 3.04 -4.96
CA VAL A 29 -4.72 4.29 -4.17
C VAL A 29 -4.09 4.03 -2.82
N VAL A 30 -3.37 5.03 -2.30
CA VAL A 30 -2.88 5.05 -0.92
C VAL A 30 -3.98 5.58 0.02
N ARG A 31 -4.14 4.94 1.18
CA ARG A 31 -5.02 5.35 2.27
C ARG A 31 -4.25 5.43 3.59
N GLY A 32 -4.71 6.26 4.52
CA GLY A 32 -4.12 6.37 5.86
C GLY A 32 -2.89 7.28 5.96
N ASP A 33 -2.38 7.78 4.83
CA ASP A 33 -1.13 8.55 4.80
C ASP A 33 -1.21 9.91 5.51
N TYR A 34 -2.37 10.56 5.43
CA TYR A 34 -2.64 11.84 6.11
C TYR A 34 -2.58 11.74 7.64
N LEU A 35 -2.77 10.55 8.22
CA LEU A 35 -2.69 10.34 9.67
C LEU A 35 -1.24 10.20 10.17
N PHE A 36 -0.29 9.92 9.27
CA PHE A 36 1.13 9.80 9.62
C PHE A 36 1.72 11.15 10.09
N GLY A 37 1.20 12.26 9.55
CA GLY A 37 1.67 13.63 9.87
C GLY A 37 1.02 14.29 11.10
N VAL A 38 -0.14 13.81 11.55
CA VAL A 38 -0.84 14.36 12.73
C VAL A 38 -0.23 13.76 13.99
N ARG A 39 0.98 14.24 14.34
CA ARG A 39 1.68 13.92 15.59
C ARG A 39 0.89 14.45 16.78
N GLY A 40 0.08 13.59 17.40
CA GLY A 40 -0.75 13.99 18.55
C GLY A 40 -1.41 12.88 19.38
N GLY A 41 -0.95 11.63 19.29
CA GLY A 41 -1.28 10.60 20.30
C GLY A 41 -2.07 9.37 19.84
N ILE A 42 -2.30 9.15 18.54
CA ILE A 42 -2.89 7.89 18.06
C ILE A 42 -1.76 6.89 17.70
N PRO A 43 -1.75 5.68 18.28
CA PRO A 43 -0.80 4.64 17.90
C PRO A 43 -0.94 4.29 16.41
N ILE A 44 0.18 4.20 15.70
CA ILE A 44 0.21 3.60 14.36
C ILE A 44 -0.08 2.11 14.54
N THR A 45 -1.29 1.71 14.21
CA THR A 45 -1.67 0.30 14.10
C THR A 45 -1.87 0.00 12.62
N GLY A 46 -1.90 -1.27 12.22
CA GLY A 46 -2.20 -1.65 10.82
C GLY A 46 -3.54 -1.07 10.29
N ALA A 47 -4.40 -0.55 11.17
CA ALA A 47 -5.65 0.12 10.81
C ALA A 47 -5.50 1.63 10.50
N THR A 48 -4.43 2.29 10.97
CA THR A 48 -4.21 3.74 10.80
C THR A 48 -2.96 4.09 9.98
N GLY A 49 -2.08 3.12 9.74
CA GLY A 49 -0.89 3.28 8.90
C GLY A 49 -1.21 3.39 7.40
N PRO A 50 -0.25 3.88 6.61
CA PRO A 50 -0.38 3.99 5.17
C PRO A 50 -0.56 2.60 4.54
N SER A 51 -1.51 2.48 3.62
CA SER A 51 -1.87 1.21 2.97
C SER A 51 -2.26 1.41 1.52
N VAL A 52 -1.96 0.43 0.68
CA VAL A 52 -2.24 0.46 -0.76
C VAL A 52 -3.43 -0.45 -1.06
N TRP A 53 -4.40 0.10 -1.79
CA TRP A 53 -5.66 -0.57 -2.11
C TRP A 53 -5.89 -0.56 -3.61
N VAL A 54 -6.16 -1.73 -4.21
CA VAL A 54 -6.58 -1.83 -5.61
C VAL A 54 -8.02 -1.35 -5.77
N LEU A 55 -8.32 -0.70 -6.90
CA LEU A 55 -9.66 -0.18 -7.19
C LEU A 55 -10.62 -1.29 -7.67
N HIS A 56 -10.10 -2.29 -8.37
CA HIS A 56 -10.87 -3.39 -8.95
C HIS A 56 -10.42 -4.70 -8.31
N ASP A 57 -11.40 -5.50 -7.88
CA ASP A 57 -11.16 -6.81 -7.28
C ASP A 57 -10.45 -7.78 -8.24
N ALA A 58 -10.71 -7.64 -9.54
CA ALA A 58 -10.05 -8.42 -10.58
C ALA A 58 -8.53 -8.24 -10.61
N ASP A 59 -8.01 -7.10 -10.14
CA ASP A 59 -6.57 -6.84 -10.10
C ASP A 59 -5.89 -7.37 -8.84
N TYR A 60 -6.66 -7.82 -7.84
CA TYR A 60 -6.14 -8.19 -6.52
C TYR A 60 -5.02 -9.24 -6.59
N VAL A 61 -5.23 -10.32 -7.34
CA VAL A 61 -4.25 -11.42 -7.43
C VAL A 61 -2.97 -10.97 -8.12
N ARG A 62 -3.07 -10.20 -9.21
CA ARG A 62 -1.89 -9.63 -9.91
C ARG A 62 -1.15 -8.66 -9.00
N ALA A 63 -1.86 -7.77 -8.32
CA ALA A 63 -1.28 -6.78 -7.42
C ALA A 63 -0.55 -7.44 -6.25
N ARG A 64 -1.12 -8.50 -5.67
CA ARG A 64 -0.48 -9.27 -4.59
C ARG A 64 0.87 -9.86 -5.00
N ARG A 65 0.99 -10.38 -6.23
CA ARG A 65 2.27 -10.91 -6.74
C ARG A 65 3.34 -9.82 -6.86
N VAL A 66 2.96 -8.65 -7.36
CA VAL A 66 3.88 -7.49 -7.46
C VAL A 66 4.33 -7.03 -6.08
N VAL A 67 3.39 -6.96 -5.11
CA VAL A 67 3.69 -6.59 -3.71
C VAL A 67 4.60 -7.61 -3.03
N GLU A 68 4.36 -8.91 -3.25
CA GLU A 68 5.19 -9.98 -2.70
C GLU A 68 6.61 -9.92 -3.24
N GLN A 69 6.78 -9.70 -4.54
CA GLN A 69 8.10 -9.50 -5.14
C GLN A 69 8.83 -8.30 -4.54
N TYR A 70 8.14 -7.16 -4.44
CA TYR A 70 8.67 -5.95 -3.82
C TYR A 70 9.12 -6.18 -2.35
N ALA A 71 8.33 -6.92 -1.58
CA ALA A 71 8.63 -7.22 -0.18
C ALA A 71 9.85 -8.16 -0.04
N LEU A 72 10.01 -9.11 -0.95
CA LEU A 72 11.18 -10.01 -0.98
C LEU A 72 12.46 -9.24 -1.29
N GLU A 73 12.43 -8.31 -2.26
CA GLU A 73 13.58 -7.48 -2.65
C GLU A 73 14.05 -6.53 -1.55
N ARG A 74 13.16 -6.19 -0.60
CA ARG A 74 13.46 -5.34 0.56
C ARG A 74 13.79 -6.12 1.85
N SER A 75 13.69 -7.44 1.84
CA SER A 75 14.14 -8.24 2.98
C SER A 75 15.68 -8.20 3.04
N PRO A 76 16.28 -7.89 4.20
CA PRO A 76 17.73 -7.92 4.38
C PRO A 76 18.33 -9.33 4.22
#